data_AF-A0A9W4JA55-F1
#
_entry.id   AF-A0A9W4JA55-F1
#
_cell.length_a   1.000
_cell.length_b   1.000
_cell.length_c   1.000
_cell.angle_alpha   90.00
_cell.angle_beta   90.00
_cell.angle_gamma   90.00
#
_symmetry.space_group_name_H-M   'P 1'
#
loop_
_entity.id
_entity.type
_entity.pdbx_description
1 polymer ?
#
loop_
_entity_poly.entity_id
_entity_poly.type
_entity_poly.pdbx_seq_one_letter_code
_entity_poly.pdbx_strand_id
1 'polypeptide(L)'
;MDEMQGVVDSHHFVTDILPLYRDTEVRIRVVPSNKEYIISKAIICAESPVLSAMFEGNFQESQARTVEMKEMEDVISIQSVEALLMWLYLHTVRFDIEGQEECISAALELARLADMYNIVKLETDVAQYIKGKMLDTGIDRGCSDLNTKWLRSEHIISAIALPCGHPVRKLLASAPV
;
A
#
# COMPACT_ATOMS: atom_id res chain seq x y z
N MET A 1 -6.54 26.72 -7.34
CA MET A 1 -5.14 26.76 -7.83
C MET A 1 -4.27 26.26 -6.70
N ASP A 2 -4.02 24.95 -6.67
CA ASP A 2 -2.66 24.39 -6.62
C ASP A 2 -2.81 22.86 -6.77
N GLU A 3 -2.95 22.39 -8.00
CA GLU A 3 -2.80 20.97 -8.33
C GLU A 3 -1.31 20.72 -8.50
N MET A 4 -0.61 20.49 -7.38
CA MET A 4 0.81 20.12 -7.42
C MET A 4 0.91 18.59 -7.38
N GLN A 5 0.49 17.96 -8.49
CA GLN A 5 1.02 16.66 -8.88
C GLN A 5 2.50 16.91 -9.17
N GLY A 6 3.37 16.53 -8.23
CA GLY A 6 4.81 16.76 -8.32
C GLY A 6 5.39 16.09 -9.56
N VAL A 7 5.53 16.83 -10.65
CA VAL A 7 6.34 16.42 -11.79
C VAL A 7 7.76 16.33 -11.27
N VAL A 8 8.28 15.11 -11.13
CA VAL A 8 9.67 14.89 -10.79
C VAL A 8 10.52 15.50 -11.91
N ASP A 9 11.27 16.55 -11.59
CA ASP A 9 12.20 17.14 -12.54
C ASP A 9 13.26 16.09 -12.94
N SER A 10 13.64 16.10 -14.21
CA SER A 10 14.64 15.22 -14.79
C SER A 10 15.97 15.23 -14.02
N HIS A 11 16.36 16.38 -13.47
CA HIS A 11 17.56 16.49 -12.66
C HIS A 11 17.41 15.75 -11.32
N HIS A 12 16.34 16.02 -10.58
CA HIS A 12 16.03 15.33 -9.31
C HIS A 12 15.92 13.81 -9.52
N PHE A 13 15.34 13.36 -10.63
CA PHE A 13 15.31 11.94 -10.95
C PHE A 13 16.72 11.35 -11.06
N VAL A 14 17.63 11.99 -11.79
CA VAL A 14 18.99 11.45 -11.99
C VAL A 14 19.83 11.55 -10.72
N THR A 15 19.68 12.60 -9.91
CA THR A 15 20.51 12.82 -8.73
C THR A 15 20.02 12.05 -7.51
N ASP A 16 18.71 11.97 -7.29
CA ASP A 16 18.15 11.51 -6.02
C ASP A 16 17.42 10.18 -6.14
N ILE A 17 16.82 9.89 -7.30
CA ILE A 17 16.00 8.69 -7.51
C ILE A 17 16.77 7.55 -8.19
N LEU A 18 17.49 7.84 -9.27
CA LEU A 18 18.24 6.85 -10.05
C LEU A 18 19.28 6.06 -9.22
N PRO A 19 20.02 6.67 -8.27
CA PRO A 19 20.94 5.92 -7.43
C PRO A 19 20.25 4.87 -6.55
N LEU A 20 18.99 5.10 -6.15
CA LEU A 20 18.24 4.16 -5.32
C LEU A 20 18.04 2.81 -6.03
N TYR A 21 17.93 2.80 -7.36
CA TYR A 21 17.80 1.56 -8.13
C TYR A 21 19.11 0.76 -8.25
N ARG A 22 20.27 1.34 -7.92
CA ARG A 22 21.59 0.71 -8.04
C ARG A 22 22.19 0.32 -6.69
N ASP A 23 21.42 0.47 -5.62
CA ASP A 23 21.86 0.21 -4.25
C ASP A 23 21.92 -1.30 -3.92
N THR A 24 22.45 -1.59 -2.74
CA THR A 24 22.48 -2.89 -2.09
C THR A 24 21.09 -3.52 -2.03
N GLU A 25 21.04 -4.82 -2.33
CA GLU A 25 19.82 -5.61 -2.25
C GLU A 25 19.54 -6.10 -0.82
N VAL A 26 18.26 -6.10 -0.44
CA VAL A 26 17.71 -6.77 0.75
C VAL A 26 16.58 -7.70 0.34
N ARG A 27 16.19 -8.61 1.23
CA ARG A 27 15.13 -9.59 1.01
C ARG A 27 13.91 -9.34 1.89
N ILE A 28 12.73 -9.48 1.31
CA ILE A 28 11.47 -9.65 2.05
C ILE A 28 11.07 -11.11 1.93
N ARG A 29 10.84 -11.77 3.07
CA ARG A 29 10.33 -13.14 3.13
C ARG A 29 8.95 -13.14 3.77
N VAL A 30 7.95 -13.65 3.07
CA VAL A 30 6.61 -13.86 3.62
C VAL A 30 6.53 -15.22 4.29
N VAL A 31 6.07 -15.30 5.53
CA VAL A 31 6.04 -16.52 6.36
C VAL A 31 4.59 -16.84 6.75
N PRO A 32 4.10 -18.09 6.60
CA PRO A 32 4.84 -19.34 6.39
C PRO A 32 5.04 -19.76 4.92
N SER A 33 4.52 -19.02 3.95
CA SER A 33 4.64 -19.38 2.52
C SER A 33 6.09 -19.46 2.01
N ASN A 34 7.05 -18.82 2.70
CA ASN A 34 8.47 -18.71 2.34
C ASN A 34 8.71 -18.07 0.96
N LYS A 35 7.75 -17.27 0.48
CA LYS A 35 7.93 -16.52 -0.76
C LYS A 35 8.90 -15.36 -0.51
N GLU A 36 9.93 -15.26 -1.34
CA GLU A 36 11.00 -14.26 -1.20
C GLU A 36 11.01 -13.27 -2.36
N TYR A 37 11.30 -12.02 -2.04
CA TYR A 37 11.49 -10.94 -3.00
C TYR A 37 12.81 -10.24 -2.71
N ILE A 38 13.58 -9.97 -3.77
CA ILE A 38 14.81 -9.19 -3.71
C ILE A 38 14.49 -7.77 -4.19
N ILE A 39 14.86 -6.78 -3.39
CA ILE A 39 14.55 -5.36 -3.65
C ILE A 39 15.73 -4.47 -3.27
N SER A 40 15.73 -3.24 -3.78
CA SER A 40 16.68 -2.22 -3.35
C SER A 40 16.42 -1.82 -1.90
N LYS A 41 17.48 -1.84 -1.07
CA LYS A 41 17.43 -1.36 0.31
C LYS A 41 17.07 0.13 0.35
N ALA A 42 17.72 0.95 -0.46
CA ALA A 42 17.48 2.39 -0.49
C ALA A 42 16.01 2.73 -0.80
N ILE A 43 15.37 2.02 -1.75
CA ILE A 43 13.97 2.27 -2.12
C ILE A 43 13.05 2.04 -0.92
N ILE A 44 13.16 0.88 -0.26
CA ILE A 44 12.25 0.56 0.84
C ILE A 44 12.53 1.37 2.11
N CYS A 45 13.80 1.69 2.37
CA CYS A 45 14.18 2.51 3.52
C CYS A 45 13.74 3.97 3.35
N ALA A 46 13.74 4.49 2.12
CA ALA A 46 13.28 5.85 1.83
C ALA A 46 11.77 6.04 2.10
N GLU A 47 10.97 4.98 1.92
CA GLU A 47 9.51 5.05 2.07
C GLU A 47 9.01 4.52 3.43
N SER A 48 9.82 3.77 4.18
CA SER A 48 9.44 3.20 5.48
C SER A 48 10.50 3.47 6.56
N PRO A 49 10.20 4.36 7.52
CA PRO A 49 11.07 4.58 8.68
C PRO A 49 11.27 3.32 9.53
N VAL A 50 10.26 2.44 9.57
CA VAL A 50 10.33 1.17 10.29
C VAL A 50 11.35 0.23 9.63
N LEU A 51 11.29 0.09 8.31
CA LEU A 51 12.19 -0.78 7.57
C LEU A 51 13.61 -0.18 7.44
N SER A 52 13.74 1.14 7.35
CA SER A 52 15.02 1.84 7.53
C SER A 52 15.65 1.48 8.87
N ALA A 53 14.90 1.59 9.98
CA ALA A 53 15.41 1.20 11.29
C ALA A 53 15.84 -0.28 11.35
N MET A 54 15.10 -1.19 10.71
CA MET A 54 15.45 -2.62 10.66
C MET A 54 16.73 -2.89 9.88
N PHE A 55 16.91 -2.29 8.69
CA PHE A 55 18.03 -2.57 7.80
C PHE A 55 19.28 -1.72 8.04
N GLU A 56 19.15 -0.57 8.72
CA GLU A 56 20.25 0.37 9.01
C GLU A 56 20.63 0.39 10.49
N GLY A 57 19.75 -0.10 11.36
CA GLY A 57 20.02 -0.26 12.79
C GLY A 57 20.80 -1.52 13.13
N ASN A 58 20.94 -1.78 14.43
CA ASN A 58 21.66 -2.95 14.98
C ASN A 58 20.74 -4.17 15.18
N PHE A 59 19.78 -4.38 14.28
CA PHE A 59 18.84 -5.51 14.36
C PHE A 59 19.33 -6.71 13.55
N GLN A 60 18.72 -7.88 13.74
CA GLN A 60 19.11 -9.10 13.02
C GLN A 60 18.91 -8.95 11.51
N GLU A 61 17.88 -8.20 11.11
CA GLU A 61 17.51 -7.87 9.74
C GLU A 61 18.63 -7.15 9.00
N SER A 62 19.40 -6.28 9.69
CA SER A 62 20.56 -5.58 9.11
C SER A 62 21.68 -6.54 8.71
N GLN A 63 21.95 -7.56 9.54
CA GLN A 63 23.00 -8.56 9.31
C GLN A 63 22.53 -9.62 8.31
N ALA A 64 21.30 -10.10 8.46
CA ALA A 64 20.69 -11.09 7.59
C ALA A 64 20.31 -10.52 6.22
N ARG A 65 20.24 -9.19 6.10
CA ARG A 65 19.70 -8.45 4.94
C ARG A 65 18.34 -8.98 4.50
N THR A 66 17.54 -9.39 5.47
CA THR A 66 16.26 -10.05 5.26
C THR A 66 15.30 -9.61 6.35
N VAL A 67 14.09 -9.20 5.96
CA VAL A 67 12.97 -8.99 6.88
C VAL A 67 11.95 -10.10 6.66
N GLU A 68 11.47 -10.69 7.76
CA GLU A 68 10.40 -11.68 7.73
C GLU A 68 9.07 -11.01 8.03
N MET A 69 8.17 -11.01 7.04
CA MET A 69 6.81 -10.53 7.15
C MET A 69 5.90 -11.74 7.42
N LYS A 70 5.40 -11.83 8.65
CA LYS A 70 4.50 -12.92 9.04
C LYS A 70 3.10 -12.64 8.52
N GLU A 71 2.54 -13.58 7.76
CA GLU A 71 1.16 -13.50 7.30
C GLU A 71 0.24 -13.21 8.49
N MET A 72 -0.61 -12.21 8.29
CA MET A 72 -1.50 -11.68 9.29
C MET A 72 -2.81 -11.36 8.59
N GLU A 73 -3.89 -11.96 9.08
CA GLU A 73 -5.23 -11.76 8.54
C GLU A 73 -5.55 -10.27 8.43
N ASP A 74 -6.06 -9.88 7.26
CA ASP A 74 -6.40 -8.51 6.87
C ASP A 74 -5.23 -7.51 6.89
N VAL A 75 -3.96 -7.94 6.95
CA VAL A 75 -2.79 -7.04 6.98
C VAL A 75 -1.68 -7.49 6.05
N ILE A 76 -1.16 -8.71 6.25
CA ILE A 76 -0.03 -9.23 5.48
C ILE A 76 -0.46 -10.50 4.78
N SER A 77 -0.43 -10.44 3.46
CA SER A 77 -0.64 -11.53 2.52
C SER A 77 0.41 -11.44 1.42
N ILE A 78 0.60 -12.50 0.65
CA ILE A 78 1.45 -12.45 -0.55
C ILE A 78 1.02 -11.30 -1.46
N GLN A 79 -0.29 -11.11 -1.63
CA GLN A 79 -0.87 -10.10 -2.50
C GLN A 79 -0.61 -8.67 -2.02
N SER A 80 -0.81 -8.38 -0.73
CA SER A 80 -0.53 -7.05 -0.19
C SER A 80 0.97 -6.71 -0.24
N VAL A 81 1.85 -7.69 -0.04
CA VAL A 81 3.30 -7.50 -0.23
C VAL A 81 3.63 -7.22 -1.70
N GLU A 82 3.09 -7.98 -2.66
CA GLU A 82 3.31 -7.72 -4.08
C GLU A 82 2.77 -6.35 -4.52
N ALA A 83 1.62 -5.93 -4.02
CA ALA A 83 1.05 -4.62 -4.29
C ALA A 83 1.91 -3.49 -3.69
N LEU A 84 2.47 -3.67 -2.49
CA LEU A 84 3.48 -2.76 -1.93
C LEU A 84 4.70 -2.66 -2.86
N LEU A 85 5.22 -3.79 -3.34
CA LEU A 85 6.38 -3.80 -4.23
C LEU A 85 6.10 -3.09 -5.55
N MET A 86 4.93 -3.30 -6.14
CA MET A 86 4.50 -2.56 -7.32
C MET A 86 4.45 -1.06 -7.05
N TRP A 87 3.89 -0.65 -5.91
CA TRP A 87 3.82 0.75 -5.54
C TRP A 87 5.19 1.37 -5.29
N LEU A 88 6.11 0.67 -4.62
CA LEU A 88 7.47 1.16 -4.36
C LEU A 88 8.24 1.47 -5.65
N TYR A 89 8.01 0.71 -6.71
CA TYR A 89 8.75 0.86 -7.97
C TYR A 89 8.03 1.69 -9.03
N LEU A 90 6.69 1.68 -9.02
CA LEU A 90 5.85 2.27 -10.09
C LEU A 90 4.87 3.32 -9.57
N HIS A 91 4.81 3.56 -8.26
CA HIS A 91 3.83 4.43 -7.59
C HIS A 91 2.39 4.17 -8.05
N THR A 92 2.06 2.90 -8.26
CA THR A 92 0.75 2.46 -8.76
C THR A 92 0.20 1.37 -7.86
N VAL A 93 -1.02 1.58 -7.35
CA VAL A 93 -1.79 0.55 -6.64
C VAL A 93 -2.58 -0.25 -7.68
N ARG A 94 -2.28 -1.54 -7.78
CA ARG A 94 -2.97 -2.46 -8.69
C ARG A 94 -3.04 -3.85 -8.08
N PHE A 95 -4.15 -4.52 -8.33
CA PHE A 95 -4.37 -5.91 -7.98
C PHE A 95 -4.86 -6.66 -9.22
N ASP A 96 -4.36 -7.87 -9.44
CA ASP A 96 -4.84 -8.75 -10.50
C ASP A 96 -6.04 -9.57 -9.97
N ILE A 97 -7.12 -8.84 -9.61
CA ILE A 97 -8.38 -9.37 -9.07
C ILE A 97 -9.53 -8.82 -9.91
N GLU A 98 -10.47 -9.70 -10.29
CA GLU A 98 -11.60 -9.31 -11.15
C GLU A 98 -12.74 -8.63 -10.36
N GLY A 99 -12.96 -9.03 -9.10
CA GLY A 99 -14.07 -8.55 -8.29
C GLY A 99 -13.80 -7.22 -7.58
N GLN A 100 -14.78 -6.31 -7.60
CA GLN A 100 -14.66 -4.98 -6.98
C GLN A 100 -14.62 -5.03 -5.46
N GLU A 101 -15.40 -5.93 -4.86
CA GLU A 101 -15.40 -6.16 -3.42
C GLU A 101 -14.04 -6.67 -2.95
N GLU A 102 -13.53 -7.70 -3.63
CA GLU A 102 -12.24 -8.33 -3.34
C GLU A 102 -11.08 -7.35 -3.60
N CYS A 103 -11.20 -6.46 -4.60
CA CYS A 103 -10.27 -5.34 -4.79
C CYS A 103 -10.26 -4.38 -3.60
N ILE A 104 -11.42 -4.10 -2.99
CA ILE A 104 -11.52 -3.24 -1.81
C ILE A 104 -10.89 -3.96 -0.60
N SER A 105 -11.14 -5.26 -0.42
CA SER A 105 -10.52 -6.05 0.64
C SER A 105 -8.98 -6.03 0.51
N ALA A 106 -8.46 -6.31 -0.68
CA ALA A 106 -7.02 -6.29 -0.96
C ALA A 106 -6.37 -4.91 -0.75
N ALA A 107 -7.09 -3.85 -1.13
CA ALA A 107 -6.66 -2.48 -0.87
C ALA A 107 -6.66 -2.14 0.62
N LEU A 108 -7.60 -2.65 1.40
CA LEU A 108 -7.61 -2.48 2.86
C LEU A 108 -6.46 -3.23 3.53
N GLU A 109 -6.13 -4.45 3.08
CA GLU A 109 -4.93 -5.15 3.54
C GLU A 109 -3.67 -4.31 3.27
N LEU A 110 -3.53 -3.78 2.05
CA LEU A 110 -2.40 -2.91 1.69
C LEU A 110 -2.35 -1.64 2.56
N ALA A 111 -3.50 -1.03 2.89
CA ALA A 111 -3.56 0.11 3.80
C ALA A 111 -3.04 -0.26 5.20
N ARG A 112 -3.44 -1.40 5.74
CA ARG A 112 -3.01 -1.86 7.07
C ARG A 112 -1.54 -2.26 7.08
N LEU A 113 -1.04 -2.84 5.99
CA LEU A 113 0.39 -3.10 5.80
C LEU A 113 1.19 -1.79 5.78
N ALA A 114 0.70 -0.79 5.03
CA ALA A 114 1.33 0.52 4.93
C ALA A 114 1.40 1.22 6.30
N ASP A 115 0.31 1.21 7.06
CA ASP A 115 0.25 1.75 8.42
C ASP A 115 1.25 1.06 9.34
N MET A 116 1.29 -0.28 9.34
CA MET A 116 2.19 -1.07 10.18
C MET A 116 3.68 -0.78 9.91
N TYR A 117 4.05 -0.49 8.65
CA TYR A 117 5.42 -0.10 8.28
C TYR A 117 5.61 1.42 8.13
N ASN A 118 4.61 2.22 8.50
CA ASN A 118 4.63 3.68 8.44
C ASN A 118 4.96 4.26 7.04
N ILE A 119 4.28 3.77 6.00
CA ILE A 119 4.44 4.18 4.60
C ILE A 119 3.35 5.19 4.22
N VAL A 120 3.47 6.41 4.77
CA VAL A 120 2.41 7.43 4.74
C VAL A 120 1.95 7.81 3.33
N LYS A 121 2.87 7.87 2.35
CA LYS A 121 2.52 8.26 0.97
C LYS A 121 1.56 7.27 0.32
N LEU A 122 1.74 5.97 0.58
CA LEU A 122 0.92 4.89 0.04
C LEU A 122 -0.53 4.98 0.53
N GLU A 123 -0.77 5.42 1.77
CA GLU A 123 -2.13 5.50 2.35
C GLU A 123 -3.09 6.36 1.53
N THR A 124 -2.58 7.44 0.93
CA THR A 124 -3.38 8.35 0.10
C THR A 124 -3.71 7.71 -1.24
N ASP A 125 -2.74 7.04 -1.87
CA ASP A 125 -2.93 6.36 -3.15
C ASP A 125 -3.90 5.17 -3.01
N VAL A 126 -3.83 4.45 -1.89
CA VAL A 126 -4.79 3.38 -1.56
C VAL A 126 -6.19 3.94 -1.37
N ALA A 127 -6.35 5.07 -0.67
CA ALA A 127 -7.66 5.70 -0.52
C ALA A 127 -8.23 6.14 -1.88
N GLN A 128 -7.41 6.69 -2.77
CA GLN A 128 -7.84 7.04 -4.13
C GLN A 128 -8.25 5.80 -4.94
N TYR A 129 -7.48 4.71 -4.83
CA TYR A 129 -7.81 3.44 -5.48
C TYR A 129 -9.18 2.91 -5.02
N ILE A 130 -9.42 2.84 -3.70
CA ILE A 130 -10.70 2.38 -3.12
C ILE A 130 -11.85 3.27 -3.62
N LYS A 131 -11.67 4.60 -3.58
CA LYS A 131 -12.67 5.54 -4.07
C LYS A 131 -13.00 5.31 -5.55
N GLY A 132 -11.99 5.05 -6.38
CA GLY A 132 -12.16 4.71 -7.78
C GLY A 132 -13.01 3.46 -7.97
N LYS A 133 -12.72 2.40 -7.20
CA LYS A 133 -13.50 1.15 -7.25
C LYS A 133 -14.94 1.30 -6.76
N MET A 134 -15.20 2.15 -5.77
CA MET A 134 -16.56 2.47 -5.31
C MET A 134 -17.38 3.21 -6.37
N LEU A 135 -16.73 4.08 -7.16
CA LEU A 135 -17.39 4.91 -8.18
C LEU A 135 -17.50 4.24 -9.55
N ASP A 136 -16.71 3.20 -9.80
CA ASP A 136 -16.70 2.41 -11.04
C ASP A 136 -17.96 1.54 -11.15
N THR A 137 -19.10 2.21 -11.21
CA THR A 137 -20.42 1.62 -11.43
C THR A 137 -20.65 1.74 -12.93
N GLY A 138 -20.28 0.69 -13.67
CA GLY A 138 -20.46 0.64 -15.11
C GLY A 138 -21.87 1.11 -15.47
N ILE A 139 -21.96 2.19 -16.26
CA ILE A 139 -23.14 2.84 -16.85
C ILE A 139 -24.49 2.24 -16.41
N ASP A 140 -24.90 2.43 -15.16
CA ASP A 140 -26.27 2.12 -14.73
C ASP A 140 -26.85 3.33 -14.00
N ARG A 141 -27.33 4.26 -14.82
CA ARG A 141 -28.08 5.45 -14.41
C ARG A 141 -29.45 4.99 -13.93
N GLY A 142 -29.60 4.64 -12.64
CA GLY A 142 -30.93 4.25 -12.16
C GLY A 142 -31.21 4.11 -10.66
N CYS A 143 -30.24 3.84 -9.78
CA CYS A 143 -30.54 3.61 -8.36
C CYS A 143 -29.61 4.38 -7.42
N SER A 144 -30.19 4.95 -6.37
CA SER A 144 -29.58 5.99 -5.51
C SER A 144 -28.50 5.49 -4.54
N ASP A 145 -28.22 4.19 -4.46
CA ASP A 145 -27.35 3.60 -3.42
C ASP A 145 -26.14 2.84 -4.02
N LEU A 146 -25.49 3.42 -5.04
CA LEU A 146 -24.35 2.78 -5.72
C LEU A 146 -23.03 2.85 -4.94
N ASN A 147 -22.88 3.80 -4.02
CA ASN A 147 -21.61 4.05 -3.33
C ASN A 147 -21.25 2.97 -2.28
N THR A 148 -22.20 2.13 -1.85
CA THR A 148 -22.01 1.09 -0.84
C THR A 148 -22.20 -0.32 -1.37
N LYS A 149 -22.52 -0.49 -2.67
CA LYS A 149 -22.86 -1.79 -3.26
C LYS A 149 -21.79 -2.87 -3.01
N TRP A 150 -20.52 -2.45 -2.93
CA TRP A 150 -19.36 -3.34 -2.77
C TRP A 150 -18.71 -3.23 -1.37
N LEU A 151 -19.33 -2.49 -0.45
CA LEU A 151 -18.86 -2.34 0.92
C LEU A 151 -19.61 -3.29 1.85
N ARG A 152 -18.85 -4.13 2.55
CA ARG A 152 -19.36 -5.03 3.59
C ARG A 152 -18.96 -4.55 4.97
N SER A 153 -19.63 -5.08 5.99
CA SER A 153 -19.31 -4.78 7.40
C SER A 153 -17.85 -5.06 7.73
N GLU A 154 -17.24 -6.10 7.14
CA GLU A 154 -15.81 -6.41 7.28
C GLU A 154 -14.89 -5.29 6.77
N HIS A 155 -15.25 -4.61 5.68
CA HIS A 155 -14.50 -3.46 5.16
C HIS A 155 -14.52 -2.30 6.16
N ILE A 156 -15.66 -2.07 6.81
CA ILE A 156 -15.80 -1.03 7.84
C ILE A 156 -14.99 -1.40 9.08
N ILE A 157 -15.05 -2.66 9.53
CA ILE A 157 -14.29 -3.16 10.68
C ILE A 157 -12.79 -3.05 10.43
N SER A 158 -12.31 -3.47 9.26
CA SER A 158 -10.91 -3.35 8.85
C SER A 158 -10.44 -1.89 8.83
N ALA A 159 -11.27 -0.98 8.30
CA ALA A 159 -10.95 0.45 8.29
C ALA A 159 -10.94 1.12 9.68
N ILE A 160 -11.73 0.62 10.63
CA ILE A 160 -11.72 1.12 12.03
C ILE A 160 -10.40 0.81 12.72
N ALA A 161 -9.71 -0.27 12.33
CA ALA A 161 -8.40 -0.62 12.87
C ALA A 161 -7.28 0.36 12.47
N LEU A 162 -7.48 1.15 11.42
CA LEU A 162 -6.54 2.20 11.01
C LEU A 162 -6.62 3.43 11.95
N PRO A 163 -5.53 4.18 12.15
CA PRO A 163 -5.51 5.34 13.03
C PRO A 163 -6.57 6.40 12.70
N CYS A 164 -7.01 7.13 13.73
CA CYS A 164 -7.89 8.27 13.54
C CYS A 164 -7.23 9.29 12.60
N GLY A 165 -7.91 9.61 11.52
CA GLY A 165 -7.42 10.56 10.53
C GLY A 165 -6.81 9.93 9.29
N HIS A 166 -6.57 8.61 9.29
CA HIS A 166 -6.05 7.86 8.15
C HIS A 166 -6.93 8.06 6.90
N PRO A 167 -6.36 8.33 5.71
CA PRO A 167 -7.12 8.65 4.49
C PRO A 167 -8.21 7.63 4.15
N VAL A 168 -7.88 6.34 4.19
CA VAL A 168 -8.83 5.23 3.93
C VAL A 168 -9.98 5.22 4.95
N ARG A 169 -9.69 5.43 6.24
CA ARG A 169 -10.72 5.48 7.29
C ARG A 169 -11.64 6.69 7.12
N LYS A 170 -11.09 7.86 6.76
CA LYS A 170 -11.89 9.06 6.46
C LYS A 170 -12.80 8.83 5.26
N LEU A 171 -12.26 8.22 4.20
CA LEU A 171 -13.02 7.91 2.98
C LEU A 171 -14.25 7.06 3.32
N LEU A 172 -14.04 5.93 4.00
CA LEU A 172 -15.13 5.01 4.33
C LEU A 172 -16.11 5.58 5.34
N ALA A 173 -15.67 6.42 6.28
CA ALA A 173 -16.56 7.14 7.19
C ALA A 173 -17.42 8.22 6.50
N SER A 174 -16.98 8.70 5.33
CA SER A 174 -17.71 9.70 4.54
C SER A 174 -18.64 9.09 3.48
N ALA A 175 -18.62 7.77 3.31
CA ALA A 175 -19.50 7.08 2.38
C ALA A 175 -20.96 7.15 2.89
N PRO A 176 -21.93 7.55 2.05
CA PRO A 176 -23.33 7.54 2.46
C PRO A 176 -23.78 6.09 2.72
N VAL A 177 -24.35 5.85 3.90
CA VAL A 177 -24.91 4.55 4.32
C VAL A 177 -26.28 4.33 3.71
#